data_AF-A0A419YTE0-F1
#
_entry.id   AF-A0A419YTE0-F1
#
_cell.length_a   1.000
_cell.length_b   1.000
_cell.length_c   1.000
_cell.angle_alpha   90.00
_cell.angle_beta   90.00
_cell.angle_gamma   90.00
#
_symmetry.space_group_name_H-M   'P 1'
#
loop_
_entity.id
_entity.type
_entity.pdbx_description
1 polymer ?
#
loop_
_entity_poly.entity_id
_entity_poly.type
_entity_poly.pdbx_seq_one_letter_code
_entity_poly.pdbx_strand_id
1 'polypeptide(L)'
;MTLTATAAAPGPLPSADLPLWLVTMPTTGPAGARGEQTFAVRATSHSAALAQAATTAFAHPAFRHRRGAHIDTAAAHATLHR
;
A
#
# COMPACT_ATOMS: atom_id res chain seq x y z
N MET A 1 43.42 18.42 -13.83
CA MET A 1 42.01 18.65 -14.24
C MET A 1 41.19 17.54 -13.61
N THR A 2 40.20 17.88 -12.78
CA THR A 2 39.42 16.89 -12.01
C THR A 2 37.95 17.13 -12.30
N LEU A 3 37.28 16.17 -12.94
CA LEU A 3 35.85 16.23 -13.26
C LEU A 3 35.06 15.58 -12.12
N THR A 4 34.35 16.39 -11.34
CA THR A 4 33.38 15.91 -10.35
C THR A 4 32.09 15.53 -11.08
N ALA A 5 31.78 14.24 -11.13
CA ALA A 5 30.49 13.76 -11.62
C ALA A 5 29.46 13.85 -10.48
N THR A 6 28.52 14.79 -10.58
CA THR A 6 27.32 14.81 -9.76
C THR A 6 26.38 13.73 -10.28
N ALA A 7 26.18 12.66 -9.50
CA ALA A 7 25.14 11.69 -9.80
C ALA A 7 23.77 12.37 -9.70
N ALA A 8 23.04 12.45 -10.81
CA ALA A 8 21.65 12.85 -10.80
C ALA A 8 20.86 11.85 -9.94
N ALA A 9 20.09 12.36 -8.97
CA ALA A 9 19.16 11.53 -8.23
C ALA A 9 18.24 10.81 -9.23
N PRO A 10 18.02 9.50 -9.09
CA PRO A 10 17.12 8.81 -9.99
C PRO A 10 15.75 9.51 -9.93
N GLY A 11 15.26 9.92 -11.10
CA GLY A 11 13.91 10.46 -11.24
C GLY A 11 12.88 9.44 -10.73
N PRO A 12 11.65 9.88 -10.42
CA PRO A 12 10.61 8.96 -10.00
C PRO A 12 10.42 7.87 -11.06
N LEU A 13 10.64 6.61 -10.67
CA LEU A 13 10.37 5.46 -11.52
C LEU A 13 8.88 5.48 -11.90
N PRO A 14 8.52 5.23 -13.18
CA PRO A 14 7.13 5.09 -13.55
C PRO A 14 6.52 3.94 -12.75
N SER A 15 5.27 4.09 -12.28
CA SER A 15 4.66 3.11 -11.38
C SER A 15 4.62 1.69 -11.96
N ALA A 16 4.67 1.51 -13.28
CA ALA A 16 4.72 0.21 -13.94
C ALA A 16 6.00 -0.59 -13.65
N ASP A 17 7.12 0.09 -13.40
CA ASP A 17 8.43 -0.53 -13.14
C ASP A 17 8.65 -0.85 -11.66
N LEU A 18 7.70 -0.48 -10.80
CA LEU A 18 7.74 -0.78 -9.38
C LEU A 18 7.22 -2.19 -9.08
N PRO A 19 7.84 -2.90 -8.11
CA PRO A 19 7.37 -4.21 -7.70
C PRO A 19 5.92 -4.15 -7.24
N LEU A 20 5.15 -5.18 -7.59
CA LEU A 20 3.76 -5.31 -7.16
C LEU A 20 3.71 -5.92 -5.76
N TRP A 21 3.00 -5.28 -4.85
CA TRP A 21 2.74 -5.75 -3.50
C TRP A 21 1.26 -6.04 -3.31
N LEU A 22 0.97 -7.19 -2.72
CA LEU A 22 -0.36 -7.51 -2.21
C LEU A 22 -0.39 -7.19 -0.72
N VAL A 23 -1.18 -6.19 -0.36
CA VAL A 23 -1.34 -5.73 1.01
C VAL A 23 -2.68 -6.17 1.54
N THR A 24 -2.68 -7.05 2.54
CA THR A 24 -3.90 -7.52 3.19
C THR A 24 -4.09 -6.79 4.51
N MET A 25 -5.26 -6.16 4.65
CA MET A 25 -5.66 -5.40 5.82
C MET A 25 -6.86 -6.05 6.48
N PRO A 26 -6.76 -6.45 7.76
CA PRO A 26 -7.91 -6.91 8.51
C PRO A 26 -8.96 -5.80 8.65
N THR A 27 -10.21 -6.22 8.70
CA THR A 27 -11.35 -5.34 8.91
C THR A 27 -12.25 -5.91 10.00
N THR A 28 -12.81 -5.02 10.82
CA THR A 28 -13.71 -5.38 11.91
C THR A 28 -15.02 -4.62 11.75
N GLY A 29 -16.10 -5.36 11.51
CA GLY A 29 -17.46 -4.86 11.38
C GLY A 29 -18.06 -4.42 12.74
N PRO A 30 -19.16 -3.65 12.71
CA PRO A 30 -19.81 -3.11 13.90
C PRO A 30 -20.37 -4.20 14.84
N ALA A 31 -20.69 -5.39 14.32
CA ALA A 31 -21.13 -6.55 15.11
C ALA A 31 -19.98 -7.49 15.51
N GLY A 32 -18.73 -7.05 15.39
CA GLY A 32 -17.54 -7.88 15.66
C GLY A 32 -17.17 -8.85 14.54
N ALA A 33 -17.87 -8.81 13.39
CA ALA A 33 -17.53 -9.62 12.23
C ALA A 33 -16.12 -9.25 11.73
N ARG A 34 -15.24 -10.25 11.58
CA ARG A 34 -13.89 -10.05 11.04
C ARG A 34 -13.87 -10.39 9.56
N GLY A 35 -13.13 -9.60 8.79
CA GLY A 35 -12.86 -9.85 7.38
C GLY A 35 -11.49 -9.32 7.01
N GLU A 36 -11.11 -9.51 5.76
CA GLU A 36 -9.84 -9.01 5.22
C GLU A 36 -10.09 -8.30 3.90
N GLN A 37 -9.26 -7.31 3.60
CA GLN A 37 -9.25 -6.66 2.31
C GLN A 37 -7.83 -6.61 1.76
N THR A 38 -7.67 -7.11 0.54
CA THR A 38 -6.40 -7.11 -0.16
C THR A 38 -6.35 -5.99 -1.20
N PHE A 39 -5.24 -5.27 -1.22
CA PHE A 39 -4.94 -4.22 -2.18
C PHE A 39 -3.70 -4.59 -2.99
N ALA A 40 -3.78 -4.41 -4.30
CA ALA A 40 -2.64 -4.51 -5.20
C ALA A 40 -2.04 -3.11 -5.38
N VAL A 41 -0.84 -2.88 -4.85
CA VAL A 41 -0.14 -1.59 -4.90
C VAL A 41 1.28 -1.78 -5.40
N ARG A 42 1.74 -0.88 -6.26
CA ARG A 42 3.12 -0.88 -6.76
C ARG A 42 3.95 0.11 -5.97
N ALA A 43 5.03 -0.37 -5.33
CA ALA A 43 5.83 0.42 -4.42
C ALA A 43 7.29 -0.07 -4.36
N THR A 44 8.22 0.84 -4.08
CA THR A 44 9.66 0.55 -3.98
C THR A 44 10.04 -0.25 -2.73
N SER A 45 9.20 -0.25 -1.68
CA SER A 45 9.48 -0.90 -0.41
C SER A 45 8.20 -1.42 0.26
N HIS A 46 8.38 -2.34 1.20
CA HIS A 46 7.29 -2.86 2.05
C HIS A 46 6.55 -1.74 2.81
N SER A 47 7.28 -0.78 3.38
CA SER A 47 6.68 0.35 4.11
C SER A 47 5.92 1.30 3.18
N ALA A 48 6.43 1.55 1.98
CA ALA A 48 5.74 2.35 0.97
C ALA A 48 4.46 1.66 0.49
N ALA A 49 4.49 0.33 0.30
CA ALA A 49 3.31 -0.46 -0.04
C ALA A 49 2.21 -0.34 1.03
N LEU A 50 2.57 -0.49 2.32
CA LEU A 50 1.62 -0.35 3.43
C LEU A 50 1.01 1.06 3.48
N ALA A 51 1.83 2.11 3.36
CA ALA A 51 1.35 3.50 3.40
C ALA A 51 0.41 3.83 2.23
N GLN A 52 0.74 3.35 1.03
CA GLN A 52 -0.08 3.55 -0.17
C GLN A 52 -1.38 2.75 -0.10
N ALA A 53 -1.33 1.51 0.40
CA ALA A 53 -2.51 0.70 0.63
C ALA A 53 -3.40 1.32 1.70
N ALA A 54 -2.86 1.85 2.80
CA ALA A 54 -3.64 2.50 3.85
C ALA A 54 -4.34 3.75 3.31
N THR A 55 -3.60 4.61 2.59
CA THR A 55 -4.16 5.80 1.94
C THR A 55 -5.28 5.42 0.97
N THR A 56 -5.04 4.40 0.15
CA THR A 56 -6.05 3.85 -0.76
C THR A 56 -7.24 3.33 0.01
N ALA A 57 -7.04 2.61 1.11
CA ALA A 57 -8.11 1.98 1.89
C ALA A 57 -9.08 3.01 2.51
N PHE A 58 -8.57 4.19 2.89
CA PHE A 58 -9.37 5.32 3.37
C PHE A 58 -9.98 6.17 2.24
N ALA A 59 -9.32 6.26 1.08
CA ALA A 59 -9.83 7.02 -0.07
C ALA A 59 -10.79 6.22 -0.96
N HIS A 60 -10.72 4.88 -0.94
CA HIS A 60 -11.47 4.03 -1.85
C HIS A 60 -12.97 4.18 -1.61
N PRO A 61 -13.81 4.26 -2.65
CA PRO A 61 -15.27 4.18 -2.50
C PRO A 61 -15.74 2.89 -1.79
N ALA A 62 -14.86 1.89 -1.64
CA ALA A 62 -15.10 0.68 -0.85
C ALA A 62 -15.30 1.01 0.64
N PHE A 63 -14.76 2.12 1.15
CA PHE A 63 -15.05 2.62 2.49
C PHE A 63 -16.57 2.83 2.71
N ARG A 64 -17.30 3.30 1.69
CA ARG A 64 -18.76 3.41 1.75
C ARG A 64 -19.46 2.04 1.76
N HIS A 65 -18.86 1.02 1.16
CA HIS A 65 -19.42 -0.34 1.09
C HIS A 65 -19.11 -1.20 2.32
N ARG A 66 -18.18 -0.78 3.19
CA ARG A 66 -17.82 -1.49 4.44
C ARG A 66 -18.94 -1.56 5.48
N ARG A 67 -20.09 -0.90 5.28
CA ARG A 67 -21.22 -0.83 6.23
C ARG A 67 -20.76 -0.54 7.68
N GLY A 68 -19.75 0.32 7.85
CA GLY A 68 -19.17 0.66 9.16
C GLY A 68 -18.02 -0.23 9.64
N ALA A 69 -17.50 -1.15 8.83
CA ALA A 69 -16.32 -1.94 9.20
C ALA A 69 -15.05 -1.08 9.21
N HIS A 70 -14.34 -1.13 10.34
CA HIS A 70 -13.08 -0.45 10.59
C HIS A 70 -11.91 -1.22 9.98
N ILE A 71 -10.89 -0.52 9.48
CA ILE A 71 -9.67 -1.12 8.93
C ILE A 71 -8.60 -1.11 10.00
N ASP A 72 -8.04 -2.27 10.31
CA ASP A 72 -6.88 -2.35 11.18
C ASP A 72 -5.60 -2.25 10.33
N THR A 73 -5.05 -1.04 10.26
CA THR A 73 -3.78 -0.81 9.57
C THR A 73 -2.57 -1.29 10.37
N ALA A 74 -2.71 -1.53 11.68
CA ALA A 74 -1.61 -2.01 12.52
C ALA A 74 -1.38 -3.52 12.33
N ALA A 75 -2.45 -4.26 12.04
CA ALA A 75 -2.38 -5.68 11.69
C ALA A 75 -2.20 -5.93 10.17
N ALA A 76 -1.97 -4.88 9.38
CA ALA A 76 -1.75 -5.01 7.94
C ALA A 76 -0.41 -5.68 7.62
N HIS A 77 -0.40 -6.52 6.61
CA HIS A 77 0.83 -7.14 6.10
C HIS A 77 0.92 -7.00 4.58
N ALA A 78 2.14 -6.78 4.08
CA ALA A 78 2.41 -6.67 2.67
C ALA A 78 3.29 -7.82 2.20
N THR A 79 2.89 -8.46 1.12
CA THR A 79 3.66 -9.54 0.47
C THR A 79 4.05 -9.10 -0.92
N LEU A 80 5.31 -9.34 -1.28
CA LEU A 80 5.80 -9.06 -2.62
C LEU A 80 5.19 -10.09 -3.59
N HIS A 81 4.49 -9.61 -4.60
CA HIS A 81 3.94 -10.44 -5.66
C HIS A 81 4.99 -10.59 -6.76
N ARG A 82 5.39 -11.83 -7.01
CA ARG A 82 6.45 -12.23 -7.95
C ARG A 82 5.86 -12.73 -9.25
#